data_AF-A0AAU8M484-F1
#
_entry.id   AF-A0AAU8M484-F1
#
_cell.length_a   1.000
_cell.length_b   1.000
_cell.length_c   1.000
_cell.angle_alpha   90.00
_cell.angle_beta   90.00
_cell.angle_gamma   90.00
#
_symmetry.space_group_name_H-M   'P 1'
#
loop_
_entity.id
_entity.type
_entity.pdbx_description
1 polymer ?
#
loop_
_entity_poly.entity_id
_entity_poly.type
_entity_poly.pdbx_seq_one_letter_code
_entity_poly.pdbx_strand_id
1 'polypeptide(L)'
;MVFINGLIGTLNDPEIHRRLGNRLFIAPDLYGDGNHQDTPGGKINIQRQVERIRKVVEAEFNECAVNLVGHSVGGVVAMHLPTATPSV
;
A
#
# COMPACT_ATOMS: atom_id res chain seq x y z
N MET A 1 -1.02 7.62 6.10
CA MET A 1 0.01 7.32 5.07
C MET A 1 -0.07 5.86 4.74
N VAL A 2 0.14 5.47 3.49
CA VAL A 2 0.13 4.05 3.09
C VAL A 2 1.47 3.71 2.46
N PHE A 3 2.20 2.78 3.08
CA PHE A 3 3.46 2.25 2.57
C PHE A 3 3.17 1.00 1.75
N ILE A 4 3.59 0.98 0.48
CA ILE A 4 3.35 -0.13 -0.44
C ILE A 4 4.69 -0.78 -0.77
N ASN A 5 4.84 -2.03 -0.37
CA ASN A 5 6.11 -2.76 -0.45
C ASN A 5 6.44 -3.23 -1.87
N GLY A 6 7.72 -3.53 -2.05
CA GLY A 6 8.24 -4.25 -3.22
C GLY A 6 8.09 -5.77 -3.08
N LEU A 7 8.48 -6.51 -4.12
CA LEU A 7 8.67 -7.96 -4.03
C LEU A 7 9.77 -8.27 -2.99
N ILE A 8 9.51 -9.18 -2.05
CA ILE A 8 10.44 -9.61 -0.98
C ILE A 8 10.82 -8.45 -0.04
N GLY A 9 9.92 -8.10 0.87
CA GLY A 9 10.23 -7.20 1.97
C GLY A 9 9.02 -6.65 2.70
N THR A 10 9.26 -6.03 3.86
CA THR A 10 8.24 -5.27 4.58
C THR A 10 8.72 -3.85 4.87
N LEU A 11 7.91 -2.83 4.52
CA LEU A 11 8.07 -1.46 5.05
C LEU A 11 7.40 -1.30 6.43
N ASN A 12 6.87 -2.40 7.00
CA ASN A 12 6.41 -2.45 8.38
C ASN A 12 7.60 -2.64 9.33
N ASP A 13 8.61 -1.79 9.22
CA ASP A 13 9.84 -1.85 10.00
C ASP A 13 9.70 -0.99 11.28
N PRO A 14 10.03 -1.49 12.48
CA PRO A 14 9.96 -0.73 13.73
C PRO A 14 10.69 0.62 13.72
N GLU A 15 11.76 0.76 12.94
CA GLU A 15 12.49 2.02 12.77
C GLU A 15 11.67 3.06 12.00
N ILE A 16 10.87 2.63 11.03
CA ILE A 16 9.92 3.49 10.31
C ILE A 16 8.83 3.96 11.29
N HIS A 17 8.27 3.04 12.10
CA HIS A 17 7.31 3.38 13.17
C HIS A 17 7.86 4.46 14.10
N ARG A 18 9.09 4.26 14.59
CA ARG A 18 9.74 5.19 15.53
C ARG A 18 9.89 6.59 14.94
N ARG A 19 10.23 6.72 13.65
CA ARG A 19 10.41 8.02 12.99
C ARG A 19 9.11 8.72 12.64
N LEU A 20 8.02 7.97 12.43
CA LEU A 20 6.71 8.54 12.10
C LEU A 20 5.92 9.01 13.33
N GLY A 21 6.31 8.58 14.54
CA GLY A 21 5.69 9.00 15.79
C GLY A 21 4.19 8.66 15.81
N ASN A 22 3.34 9.62 16.19
CA ASN A 22 1.89 9.41 16.31
C ASN A 22 1.13 9.53 14.97
N ARG A 23 1.82 9.60 13.83
CA ARG A 23 1.15 9.72 12.53
C ARG A 23 0.50 8.39 12.16
N LEU A 24 -0.77 8.41 11.77
CA LEU A 24 -1.45 7.22 11.27
C LEU A 24 -0.82 6.75 9.96
N PHE A 25 -0.29 5.53 9.97
CA PHE A 25 0.16 4.86 8.76
C PHE A 25 -0.13 3.37 8.81
N ILE A 26 -0.25 2.79 7.61
CA ILE A 26 -0.40 1.35 7.41
C ILE A 26 0.58 0.89 6.33
N ALA A 27 0.95 -0.38 6.38
CA ALA A 27 1.79 -1.06 5.39
C ALA A 27 1.15 -2.39 4.99
N PRO A 28 0.09 -2.37 4.16
CA PRO A 28 -0.69 -3.56 3.85
C PRO A 28 0.08 -4.57 2.98
N ASP A 29 -0.16 -5.86 3.25
CA ASP A 29 0.39 -6.96 2.47
C ASP A 29 -0.15 -6.95 1.03
N LEU A 30 0.75 -7.15 0.06
CA LEU A 30 0.40 -7.41 -1.34
C LEU A 30 0.06 -8.89 -1.55
N TYR A 31 -0.68 -9.19 -2.63
CA TYR A 31 -0.85 -10.59 -3.06
C TYR A 31 0.51 -11.22 -3.36
N GLY A 32 0.79 -12.37 -2.76
CA GLY A 32 2.09 -13.04 -2.81
C GLY A 32 2.99 -12.77 -1.60
N ASP A 33 2.60 -11.88 -0.69
CA ASP A 33 3.36 -11.54 0.51
C ASP A 33 2.51 -11.63 1.79
N GLY A 34 3.17 -11.83 2.94
CA GLY A 34 2.55 -11.78 4.27
C GLY A 34 1.30 -12.66 4.40
N ASN A 35 0.18 -12.07 4.80
CA ASN A 35 -1.12 -12.76 4.92
C ASN A 35 -1.71 -13.23 3.58
N HIS A 36 -1.10 -12.87 2.45
CA HIS A 36 -1.52 -13.26 1.10
C HIS A 36 -0.43 -14.05 0.35
N GLN A 37 0.54 -14.63 1.05
CA GLN A 37 1.62 -15.43 0.46
C GLN A 37 1.11 -16.60 -0.38
N ASP A 38 -0.02 -17.21 -0.01
CA ASP A 38 -0.61 -18.35 -0.72
C ASP A 38 -1.44 -17.95 -1.94
N THR A 39 -1.38 -16.70 -2.37
CA THR A 39 -2.10 -16.26 -3.57
C THR A 39 -1.56 -17.01 -4.79
N PRO A 40 -2.40 -17.71 -5.57
CA PRO A 40 -1.95 -18.42 -6.76
C PRO A 40 -1.22 -17.47 -7.72
N GLY A 41 -0.06 -17.88 -8.24
CA GLY A 41 0.79 -17.01 -9.08
C GLY A 41 0.05 -16.38 -10.28
N GLY A 42 -0.87 -17.12 -10.93
CA GLY A 42 -1.72 -16.59 -12.01
C GLY A 42 -2.73 -15.51 -11.58
N LYS A 43 -2.87 -15.26 -10.27
CA LYS A 43 -3.69 -14.19 -9.68
C LYS A 43 -2.84 -13.03 -9.14
N ILE A 44 -1.51 -13.11 -9.20
CA ILE A 44 -0.61 -12.01 -8.81
C ILE A 44 -0.34 -11.14 -10.03
N ASN A 45 -0.97 -9.98 -10.10
CA ASN A 45 -0.73 -8.98 -11.14
C ASN A 45 -0.98 -7.57 -10.62
N ILE A 46 -0.42 -6.57 -11.31
CA ILE A 46 -0.47 -5.15 -10.89
C ILE A 46 -1.90 -4.66 -10.69
N GLN A 47 -2.83 -4.97 -11.60
CA GLN A 47 -4.21 -4.52 -11.49
C GLN A 47 -4.89 -5.03 -10.22
N ARG A 48 -4.64 -6.29 -9.85
CA ARG A 48 -5.15 -6.88 -8.60
C ARG A 48 -4.49 -6.27 -7.36
N GLN A 49 -3.21 -5.91 -7.42
CA GLN A 49 -2.56 -5.17 -6.33
C GLN A 49 -3.19 -3.79 -6.15
N VAL A 50 -3.42 -3.05 -7.22
CA VAL A 50 -4.07 -1.72 -7.19
C VAL A 50 -5.45 -1.81 -6.56
N GLU A 51 -6.28 -2.75 -7.01
CA GLU A 51 -7.62 -2.93 -6.45
C GLU A 51 -7.60 -3.31 -4.97
N ARG A 52 -6.64 -4.13 -4.55
CA ARG A 52 -6.48 -4.49 -3.15
C ARG A 52 -6.08 -3.28 -2.31
N ILE A 53 -5.08 -2.51 -2.73
CA ILE A 53 -4.66 -1.31 -1.99
C ILE A 53 -5.78 -0.29 -1.92
N ARG A 54 -6.53 -0.08 -3.01
CA ARG A 54 -7.71 0.80 -3.03
C ARG A 54 -8.71 0.42 -1.95
N LYS A 55 -9.10 -0.86 -1.87
CA LYS A 55 -10.04 -1.36 -0.84
C LYS A 55 -9.53 -1.17 0.58
N VAL A 56 -8.23 -1.38 0.81
CA VAL A 56 -7.64 -1.17 2.13
C VAL A 56 -7.64 0.32 2.48
N VAL A 57 -7.29 1.20 1.55
CA VAL A 57 -7.33 2.65 1.76
C VAL A 57 -8.75 3.10 2.09
N GLU A 58 -9.74 2.64 1.35
CA GLU A 58 -11.16 2.95 1.58
C GLU A 58 -11.63 2.50 2.98
N ALA A 59 -11.26 1.29 3.39
CA ALA A 59 -11.64 0.75 4.69
C ALA A 59 -10.96 1.46 5.88
N GLU A 60 -9.68 1.82 5.75
CA GLU A 60 -8.88 2.35 6.86
C GLU A 60 -8.95 3.89 6.97
N PHE A 61 -9.22 4.59 5.87
CA PHE A 61 -9.17 6.06 5.82
C PHE A 61 -10.51 6.72 5.44
N ASN A 62 -11.61 5.97 5.32
CA ASN A 62 -12.95 6.51 5.04
C ASN A 62 -12.96 7.52 3.87
N GLU A 63 -12.39 7.13 2.73
CA GLU A 63 -12.29 7.94 1.50
C GLU A 63 -11.48 9.25 1.62
N CYS A 64 -10.78 9.47 2.74
CA CYS A 64 -9.89 10.63 2.88
C CYS A 64 -8.65 10.49 1.99
N ALA A 65 -8.16 11.62 1.48
CA ALA A 65 -6.91 11.66 0.72
C ALA A 65 -5.74 11.18 1.60
N VAL A 66 -4.91 10.28 1.05
CA VAL A 66 -3.75 9.71 1.74
C VAL A 66 -2.47 9.91 0.93
N ASN A 67 -1.36 10.09 1.63
CA ASN A 67 -0.04 10.03 1.02
C ASN A 67 0.37 8.56 0.82
N LEU A 68 0.72 8.22 -0.42
CA LEU A 68 1.23 6.91 -0.81
C LEU A 68 2.76 6.95 -0.89
N VAL A 69 3.42 5.96 -0.29
CA VAL A 69 4.88 5.78 -0.39
C VAL A 69 5.13 4.38 -0.93
N GLY A 70 5.50 4.29 -2.21
CA GLY A 70 5.74 3.01 -2.87
C GLY A 70 7.23 2.73 -3.05
N HIS A 71 7.66 1.50 -2.74
CA HIS A 71 9.00 1.02 -3.01
C HIS A 71 8.98 -0.08 -4.09
N SER A 72 9.88 -0.03 -5.07
CA SER A 72 9.95 -1.02 -6.16
C SER A 72 8.57 -1.20 -6.85
N VAL A 73 8.03 -2.42 -6.93
CA VAL A 73 6.70 -2.68 -7.51
C VAL A 73 5.59 -1.90 -6.80
N GLY A 74 5.75 -1.60 -5.51
CA GLY A 74 4.82 -0.75 -4.77
C GLY A 74 4.75 0.68 -5.29
N GLY A 75 5.82 1.20 -5.89
CA GLY A 75 5.82 2.48 -6.61
C GLY A 75 4.95 2.44 -7.87
N VAL A 76 5.03 1.34 -8.62
CA VAL A 76 4.18 1.11 -9.80
C VAL A 76 2.72 1.01 -9.39
N VAL A 77 2.41 0.26 -8.33
CA VAL A 77 1.05 0.17 -7.78
C VAL A 77 0.53 1.54 -7.35
N ALA A 78 1.34 2.33 -6.64
CA ALA A 78 0.98 3.67 -6.21
C ALA A 78 0.63 4.61 -7.38
N MET A 79 1.39 4.55 -8.48
CA MET A 79 1.17 5.38 -9.67
C MET A 79 -0.16 5.10 -10.39
N HIS A 80 -0.76 3.93 -10.18
CA HIS A 80 -2.04 3.55 -10.79
C HIS A 80 -3.25 3.91 -9.91
N LEU A 81 -3.03 4.39 -8.68
CA LEU A 81 -4.11 4.86 -7.82
C LEU A 81 -4.52 6.30 -8.19
N PRO A 82 -5.81 6.65 -8.07
CA PRO A 82 -6.29 7.97 -8.40
C PRO A 82 -5.66 9.02 -7.48
N THR A 83 -5.23 10.14 -8.06
CA THR A 83 -4.73 11.28 -7.30
C THR A 83 -5.90 12.15 -6.85
N ALA A 84 -5.88 12.57 -5.58
CA ALA A 84 -6.81 13.58 -5.12
C ALA A 84 -6.53 14.89 -5.87
N THR A 85 -7.58 15.53 -6.38
CA THR A 85 -7.49 16.90 -6.86
C THR A 85 -7.25 17.82 -5.66
N PRO A 86 -6.22 18.70 -5.69
CA PRO A 86 -6.05 19.71 -4.66
C PRO A 86 -7.34 20.52 -4.54
N SER A 87 -7.89 20.62 -3.33
CA SER A 87 -8.96 21.57 -3.05
C SER A 87 -8.39 22.99 -3.22
N VAL A 88 -8.97 23.78 -4.13
CA VAL A 88 -8.60 25.17 -4.42
C VAL A 88 -9.03 26.09 -3.29
#